data_AF-A0A967VN47-F1
#
_entry.id   AF-A0A967VN47-F1
#
_cell.length_a   1.000
_cell.length_b   1.000
_cell.length_c   1.000
_cell.angle_alpha   90.00
_cell.angle_beta   90.00
_cell.angle_gamma   90.00
#
_symmetry.space_group_name_H-M   'P 1'
#
loop_
_entity.id
_entity.type
_entity.pdbx_description
1 polymer ?
#
loop_
_entity_poly.entity_id
_entity_poly.type
_entity_poly.pdbx_seq_one_letter_code
_entity_poly.pdbx_strand_id
1 'polypeptide(L)' 'ASGVSSTVFWPEIIDHELATDELMADYVAGSAAVVPADGWIAAYPESTSDHYPVVA' A
#
# COMPACT_ATOMS: atom_id res chain seq x y z
N ALA A 1 -8.91 -1.76 -11.31
CA ALA A 1 -7.89 -0.94 -10.62
C ALA A 1 -6.77 -0.66 -11.61
N SER A 2 -6.71 0.54 -12.16
CA SER A 2 -5.59 0.97 -13.01
C SER A 2 -5.26 2.41 -12.61
N GLY A 3 -4.21 2.58 -11.80
CA GLY A 3 -3.78 3.91 -11.33
C GLY A 3 -3.27 3.98 -9.89
N VAL A 4 -3.34 2.88 -9.12
CA VAL A 4 -2.70 2.80 -7.81
C VAL A 4 -1.45 1.93 -7.98
N SER A 5 -0.33 2.40 -7.44
CA SER A 5 0.96 1.71 -7.41
C SER A 5 1.38 1.44 -5.96
N SER A 6 2.10 0.36 -5.69
CA SER A 6 2.71 0.10 -4.38
C SER A 6 4.20 0.47 -4.33
N THR A 7 4.73 1.11 -5.38
CA THR A 7 6.12 1.59 -5.44
C THR A 7 6.20 3.04 -5.93
N VAL A 8 7.32 3.70 -5.64
CA VAL A 8 7.50 5.11 -6.00
C VAL A 8 7.70 5.30 -7.52
N PHE A 9 8.42 4.38 -8.16
CA PHE A 9 8.91 4.58 -9.53
C PHE A 9 8.18 3.76 -10.60
N TRP A 10 7.43 2.74 -10.19
CA TRP A 10 6.81 1.79 -11.11
C TRP A 10 5.30 1.72 -10.88
N PRO A 11 4.47 1.64 -11.93
CA PRO A 11 3.01 1.72 -11.78
C PRO A 11 2.35 0.44 -11.23
N GLU A 12 3.11 -0.65 -11.06
CA GLU A 12 2.58 -1.95 -10.66
C GLU A 12 2.21 -2.01 -9.16
N ILE A 13 1.23 -2.87 -8.86
CA ILE A 13 0.99 -3.37 -7.50
C ILE A 13 1.75 -4.67 -7.35
N ILE A 14 2.72 -4.71 -6.42
CA ILE A 14 3.48 -5.91 -6.09
C ILE A 14 3.36 -6.29 -4.62
N ASP A 15 2.94 -5.36 -3.77
CA ASP A 15 2.66 -5.58 -2.35
C ASP A 15 1.16 -5.84 -2.14
N HIS A 16 0.83 -6.78 -1.25
CA HIS A 16 -0.53 -7.31 -1.10
C HIS A 16 -0.84 -7.63 0.36
N GLU A 17 -2.09 -7.43 0.74
CA GLU A 17 -2.67 -8.01 1.94
C GLU A 17 -3.79 -8.98 1.58
N LEU A 18 -3.90 -10.06 2.35
CA LEU A 18 -4.95 -11.06 2.21
C LEU A 18 -5.71 -11.17 3.53
N ALA A 19 -7.01 -10.88 3.50
CA ALA A 19 -7.95 -11.30 4.53
C ALA A 19 -8.61 -12.62 4.08
N THR A 20 -8.37 -13.69 4.83
CA THR A 20 -8.97 -15.03 4.61
C THR A 20 -10.16 -15.25 5.54
N ASP A 21 -10.82 -16.40 5.44
CA ASP A 21 -12.12 -16.72 6.09
C ASP A 21 -12.32 -16.09 7.49
N GLU A 22 -11.54 -16.48 8.48
CA GLU A 22 -11.70 -15.94 9.85
C GLU A 22 -11.27 -14.47 9.97
N LEU A 23 -10.28 -14.02 9.19
CA LEU A 23 -9.83 -12.61 9.19
C LEU A 23 -10.83 -11.67 8.50
N MET A 24 -11.67 -12.19 7.59
CA MET A 24 -12.72 -11.40 6.94
C MET A 24 -13.79 -10.92 7.93
N ALA A 25 -13.95 -11.59 9.07
CA ALA A 25 -14.86 -11.15 10.13
C ALA A 25 -14.42 -9.81 10.75
N ASP A 26 -13.12 -9.55 10.77
CA ASP A 26 -12.53 -8.33 11.33
C ASP A 26 -12.17 -7.29 10.25
N TYR A 27 -12.28 -7.65 8.95
CA TYR A 27 -11.98 -6.75 7.84
C TYR A 27 -12.96 -5.58 7.77
N VAL A 28 -12.42 -4.36 7.77
CA VAL A 28 -13.22 -3.14 7.64
C VAL A 28 -13.41 -2.81 6.16
N ALA A 29 -14.66 -2.74 5.70
CA ALA A 29 -14.93 -2.45 4.29
C ALA A 29 -14.29 -1.11 3.86
N GLY A 30 -13.35 -1.18 2.91
CA GLY A 30 -12.65 -0.02 2.36
C GLY A 30 -11.38 0.40 3.11
N SER A 31 -10.92 -0.36 4.12
CA SER A 31 -9.64 -0.10 4.78
C SER A 31 -8.43 -0.48 3.94
N ALA A 32 -8.58 -1.45 3.02
CA ALA A 32 -7.53 -1.85 2.10
C ALA A 32 -7.08 -0.69 1.21
N ALA A 33 -5.84 -0.22 1.41
CA ALA A 33 -5.31 0.95 0.71
C ALA A 33 -3.78 0.93 0.59
N VAL A 34 -3.28 1.67 -0.41
CA VAL A 34 -1.88 2.09 -0.47
C VAL A 34 -1.73 3.42 0.26
N VAL A 35 -0.68 3.55 1.06
CA VAL A 35 -0.33 4.75 1.81
C VAL A 35 0.82 5.51 1.09
N PRO A 36 0.54 6.64 0.40
CA PRO A 36 1.55 7.40 -0.35
C PRO A 36 2.45 8.22 0.60
N ALA A 37 3.41 7.53 1.22
CA ALA A 37 4.23 8.08 2.29
C ALA A 37 5.22 9.17 1.82
N ASP A 38 5.53 9.22 0.53
CA ASP A 38 6.30 10.27 -0.14
C ASP A 38 5.64 11.65 -0.03
N GLY A 39 4.32 11.70 0.13
CA GLY A 39 3.58 12.95 0.40
C GLY A 39 3.91 13.59 1.76
N TRP A 40 4.52 12.85 2.69
CA TRP A 40 4.88 13.35 4.03
C TRP A 40 6.39 13.31 4.31
N ILE A 41 7.14 12.46 3.59
CA ILE A 41 8.58 12.28 3.77
C ILE A 41 9.29 12.72 2.48
N ALA A 42 9.89 13.91 2.51
CA ALA A 42 10.44 14.58 1.31
C ALA A 42 11.53 13.79 0.55
N ALA A 43 12.17 12.81 1.17
CA ALA A 43 13.18 11.93 0.55
C ALA A 43 12.86 10.44 0.82
N TYR A 44 11.57 10.08 0.79
CA TYR A 44 11.11 8.72 1.08
C TYR A 44 11.82 7.63 0.26
N PRO A 45 11.91 7.71 -1.09
CA PRO A 45 12.60 6.71 -1.88
C PRO A 45 14.11 6.61 -1.58
N GLU A 46 14.77 7.70 -1.19
CA GLU A 46 16.22 7.69 -0.94
C GLU A 46 16.60 7.33 0.50
N SER A 47 15.70 7.53 1.46
CA SER A 47 16.02 7.41 2.89
C SER A 47 15.23 6.36 3.65
N THR A 48 14.07 5.94 3.12
CA THR A 48 13.13 5.07 3.84
C THR A 48 12.81 3.80 3.07
N SER A 49 12.22 3.90 1.87
CA SER A 49 11.78 2.75 1.07
C SER A 49 11.37 3.20 -0.33
N ASP A 50 11.56 2.35 -1.34
CA ASP A 50 11.00 2.49 -2.68
C ASP A 50 9.59 1.88 -2.83
N HIS A 51 9.07 1.27 -1.76
CA HIS A 51 7.71 0.73 -1.65
C HIS A 51 6.83 1.57 -0.71
N TYR A 52 5.58 1.77 -1.11
CA TYR A 52 4.52 2.32 -0.27
C TYR A 52 3.89 1.23 0.60
N PRO A 53 3.57 1.50 1.88
CA PRO A 53 2.82 0.56 2.69
C PRO A 53 1.45 0.23 2.07
N VAL A 54 1.12 -1.05 2.07
CA VAL A 54 -0.25 -1.55 1.85
C VAL A 54 -0.80 -1.91 3.23
N VAL A 55 -2.02 -1.49 3.51
CA VAL A 55 -2.71 -1.71 4.80
C VAL A 55 -4.14 -2.16 4.56
N ALA A 56 -4.76 -2.82 5.53
CA ALA A 56 -6.19 -3.15 5.59
C ALA A 56 -6.71 -3.28 7.03
#